data_AF-A0A359MVF8-F1
#
_entry.id   AF-A0A359MVF8-F1
#
_cell.length_a   1.000
_cell.length_b   1.000
_cell.length_c   1.000
_cell.angle_alpha   90.00
_cell.angle_beta   90.00
_cell.angle_gamma   90.00
#
_symmetry.space_group_name_H-M   'P 1'
#
loop_
_entity.id
_entity.type
_entity.pdbx_description
1 polymer ?
#
loop_
_entity_poly.entity_id
_entity_poly.type
_entity_poly.pdbx_seq_one_letter_code
_entity_poly.pdbx_strand_id
1 'polypeptide(L)'
;AIACTPSYLLHIAETLEEAGQIDNTKLKVAVCGAEPWTENMRKQIEAKLHVKAFDIYGLSEIMGPGVAADCEFHKGLHVYEDHFIPEII
;
A
#
# COMPACT_ATOMS: atom_id res chain seq x y z
N ALA A 1 2.56 9.13 7.35
CA ALA A 1 2.26 7.97 6.50
C ALA A 1 3.49 7.07 6.45
N ILE A 2 3.34 5.82 6.03
CA ILE A 2 4.44 4.89 5.80
C ILE A 2 4.36 4.38 4.36
N ALA A 3 5.51 4.12 3.74
CA ALA A 3 5.60 3.44 2.46
C ALA A 3 6.47 2.20 2.61
N CYS A 4 5.94 1.03 2.27
CA CYS A 4 6.62 -0.27 2.44
C CYS A 4 5.89 -1.36 1.66
N THR A 5 6.50 -2.53 1.52
CA THR A 5 5.77 -3.70 1.02
C THR A 5 4.66 -4.10 2.02
N PRO A 6 3.50 -4.59 1.55
CA PRO A 6 2.40 -5.00 2.41
C PRO A 6 2.79 -6.14 3.37
N SER A 7 3.62 -7.10 2.95
CA SER A 7 4.14 -8.16 3.83
C SER A 7 4.97 -7.60 4.99
N TYR A 8 5.84 -6.62 4.72
CA TYR A 8 6.65 -6.01 5.77
C TYR A 8 5.82 -5.15 6.72
N LEU A 9 4.76 -4.51 6.21
CA LEU A 9 3.83 -3.75 7.06
C LEU A 9 3.07 -4.66 8.04
N LEU A 10 2.68 -5.86 7.60
CA LEU A 10 2.08 -6.85 8.50
C LEU A 10 3.07 -7.30 9.58
N HIS A 11 4.33 -7.52 9.22
CA HIS A 11 5.37 -7.85 10.21
C HIS A 11 5.57 -6.72 11.24
N ILE A 12 5.55 -5.46 10.79
CA ILE A 12 5.56 -4.30 11.69
C ILE A 12 4.34 -4.31 12.61
N ALA A 13 3.14 -4.62 12.08
CA ALA A 13 1.92 -4.68 12.86
C ALA A 13 1.98 -5.76 13.95
N GLU A 14 2.48 -6.96 13.63
CA GLU A 14 2.70 -8.05 14.60
C GLU A 14 3.70 -7.63 15.68
N THR A 15 4.82 -7.01 15.29
CA THR A 15 5.85 -6.54 16.25
C THR A 15 5.29 -5.47 17.19
N LEU A 16 4.47 -4.54 16.69
CA LEU A 16 3.81 -3.53 17.51
C LEU A 16 2.76 -4.14 18.45
N GLU A 17 2.03 -5.16 17.99
CA GLU A 17 1.04 -5.90 18.79
C GLU A 17 1.73 -6.64 19.95
N GLU A 18 2.82 -7.36 19.67
CA GLU A 18 3.65 -8.05 20.68
C GLU A 18 4.25 -7.08 21.72
N ALA A 19 4.65 -5.88 21.28
CA ALA A 19 5.18 -4.84 22.15
C ALA A 19 4.11 -4.04 22.92
N GLY A 20 2.82 -4.27 22.64
CA GLY A 20 1.72 -3.46 23.19
C GLY A 20 1.78 -1.98 22.79
N GLN A 21 2.29 -1.69 21.58
CA GLN A 21 2.55 -0.34 21.06
C GLN A 21 1.62 0.07 19.91
N ILE A 22 0.66 -0.76 19.51
CA ILE A 22 -0.30 -0.43 18.42
C ILE A 22 -0.95 0.94 18.65
N ASP A 23 -1.41 1.21 19.88
CA ASP A 23 -2.09 2.47 20.21
C ASP A 23 -1.14 3.69 20.34
N ASN A 24 0.17 3.46 20.38
CA ASN A 24 1.17 4.52 20.52
C ASN A 24 1.64 5.08 19.18
N THR A 25 1.19 4.51 18.06
CA THR A 25 1.52 5.03 16.73
C THR A 25 0.60 6.20 16.35
N LYS A 26 1.18 7.20 15.66
CA LYS A 26 0.41 8.29 15.03
C LYS A 26 0.17 8.02 13.53
N LEU A 27 0.40 6.79 13.09
CA LEU A 27 0.23 6.39 11.70
C LEU A 27 -1.25 6.47 11.31
N LYS A 28 -1.53 7.06 10.15
CA LYS A 28 -2.90 7.22 9.62
C LYS A 28 -3.09 6.62 8.24
N VAL A 29 -1.99 6.51 7.49
CA VAL A 29 -1.99 6.13 6.08
C VAL A 29 -0.77 5.27 5.80
N ALA A 30 -0.98 4.20 5.05
CA ALA A 30 0.05 3.35 4.45
C ALA A 30 -0.09 3.37 2.93
N VAL A 31 1.05 3.44 2.23
CA VAL A 31 1.13 3.26 0.79
C VAL A 31 1.95 2.01 0.54
N CYS A 32 1.30 0.97 0.04
CA CYS A 32 1.85 -0.37 -0.14
C CYS A 32 2.03 -0.68 -1.62
N GLY A 33 3.09 -1.40 -1.97
CA GLY A 33 3.38 -1.76 -3.35
C GLY A 33 4.58 -2.68 -3.45
N ALA A 34 5.16 -2.73 -4.66
CA ALA A 34 6.33 -3.55 -5.02
C ALA A 34 6.14 -5.09 -4.96
N GLU A 35 5.00 -5.58 -4.50
CA GLU A 35 4.60 -7.00 -4.57
C GLU A 35 3.09 -7.12 -4.75
N PRO A 36 2.57 -8.21 -5.36
CA PRO A 36 1.14 -8.47 -5.45
C PRO A 36 0.53 -8.72 -4.07
N TRP A 37 -0.63 -8.14 -3.81
CA TRP A 37 -1.36 -8.30 -2.56
C TRP A 37 -2.86 -8.22 -2.79
N THR A 38 -3.63 -8.81 -1.87
CA THR A 38 -5.08 -8.96 -2.02
C THR A 38 -5.84 -7.89 -1.25
N GLU A 39 -7.08 -7.65 -1.66
CA GLU A 39 -8.04 -6.82 -0.90
C GLU A 39 -8.22 -7.30 0.55
N ASN A 40 -8.09 -8.61 0.81
CA ASN A 40 -8.14 -9.14 2.16
C ASN A 40 -6.91 -8.72 3.00
N MET A 41 -5.72 -8.71 2.38
CA MET A 41 -4.50 -8.23 3.02
C MET A 41 -4.59 -6.73 3.35
N ARG A 42 -5.17 -5.91 2.45
CA ARG A 42 -5.49 -4.50 2.73
C ARG A 42 -6.34 -4.37 3.99
N LYS A 43 -7.47 -5.07 4.06
CA LYS A 43 -8.35 -5.04 5.24
C LYS A 43 -7.65 -5.49 6.53
N GLN A 44 -6.76 -6.48 6.46
CA GLN A 44 -5.98 -6.93 7.62
C GLN A 44 -5.03 -5.84 8.12
N ILE A 45 -4.30 -5.18 7.21
CA ILE A 45 -3.41 -4.05 7.54
C ILE A 45 -4.21 -2.92 8.20
N GLU A 46 -5.33 -2.52 7.59
CA GLU A 46 -6.18 -1.45 8.10
C GLU A 46 -6.75 -1.78 9.49
N ALA A 47 -7.19 -3.02 9.70
CA ALA A 47 -7.74 -3.47 10.97
C ALA A 47 -6.68 -3.51 12.08
N LYS A 48 -5.48 -4.03 11.80
CA LYS A 48 -4.40 -4.17 12.80
C LYS A 48 -3.77 -2.83 13.17
N LEU A 49 -3.54 -1.95 12.19
CA LEU A 49 -2.81 -0.70 12.40
C LEU A 49 -3.71 0.54 12.55
N HIS A 50 -5.01 0.41 12.34
CA HIS A 50 -5.97 1.52 12.34
C HIS A 50 -5.61 2.63 11.33
N VAL A 51 -5.19 2.23 10.13
CA VAL A 51 -4.79 3.12 9.02
C VAL A 51 -5.69 2.94 7.81
N LYS A 52 -5.60 3.88 6.86
CA LYS A 52 -6.01 3.63 5.46
C LYS A 52 -4.82 3.10 4.67
N ALA A 53 -5.00 2.03 3.92
CA ALA A 53 -3.94 1.44 3.10
C ALA A 53 -4.26 1.61 1.61
N PHE A 54 -3.32 2.17 0.84
CA PHE A 54 -3.44 2.45 -0.58
C PHE A 54 -2.40 1.65 -1.35
N ASP A 55 -2.75 1.21 -2.56
CA ASP A 55 -1.83 0.53 -3.47
C ASP A 55 -1.08 1.51 -4.38
N ILE A 56 0.20 1.22 -4.64
CA ILE A 56 1.04 1.94 -5.59
C ILE A 56 1.80 0.95 -6.46
N TYR A 57 1.67 1.16 -7.77
CA TYR A 57 2.33 0.34 -8.77
C TYR A 57 3.49 1.10 -9.43
N GLY A 58 4.52 0.34 -9.80
CA GLY A 58 5.68 0.84 -10.48
C GLY A 58 6.75 -0.23 -10.69
N LEU A 59 7.61 0.00 -11.67
CA LEU A 59 8.75 -0.83 -12.03
C LEU A 59 9.88 0.05 -12.54
N SER A 60 11.12 -0.36 -12.28
CA SER A 60 12.33 0.40 -12.60
C SER A 60 12.45 0.77 -14.08
N GLU A 61 11.99 -0.10 -14.96
CA GLU A 61 12.08 0.02 -16.41
C GLU A 61 11.22 1.17 -16.95
N ILE A 62 10.21 1.59 -16.19
CA ILE A 62 9.35 2.73 -16.53
C ILE A 62 9.75 3.96 -15.73
N MET A 63 9.87 3.84 -14.39
CA MET A 63 10.23 4.95 -13.51
C MET A 63 10.61 4.48 -12.09
N GLY A 64 9.92 3.46 -11.59
CA GLY A 64 9.79 3.15 -10.17
C GLY A 64 8.37 3.37 -9.67
N PRO A 65 8.13 3.44 -8.34
CA PRO A 65 6.80 3.65 -7.77
C PRO A 65 6.13 4.93 -8.28
N GLY A 66 4.85 4.85 -8.62
CA GLY A 66 4.07 5.99 -9.10
C GLY A 66 3.73 5.93 -10.59
N VAL A 67 3.77 4.75 -11.22
CA VAL A 67 3.20 4.55 -12.57
C VAL A 67 1.68 4.53 -12.51
N ALA A 68 1.13 3.90 -11.46
CA ALA A 68 -0.29 3.94 -11.14
C ALA A 68 -0.48 3.93 -9.62
N ALA A 69 -1.61 4.47 -9.14
CA ALA A 69 -1.92 4.49 -7.72
C ALA A 69 -3.42 4.32 -7.45
N ASP A 70 -3.74 3.75 -6.30
CA ASP A 70 -5.09 3.58 -5.80
C ASP A 70 -5.67 4.92 -5.30
N CYS A 71 -7.00 5.01 -5.28
CA CYS A 71 -7.74 6.13 -4.72
C CYS A 71 -8.59 5.67 -3.52
N GLU A 72 -9.32 6.60 -2.89
CA GLU A 72 -10.15 6.29 -1.72
C GLU A 72 -11.31 5.31 -1.99
N PHE A 73 -11.62 5.06 -3.27
CA PHE A 73 -12.67 4.13 -3.66
C PHE A 73 -12.21 2.67 -3.70
N HIS A 74 -10.89 2.41 -3.73
CA HIS A 74 -10.31 1.06 -3.78
C HIS A 74 -10.92 0.19 -4.91
N LYS A 75 -10.97 0.74 -6.14
CA LYS A 75 -11.54 0.11 -7.34
C LYS A 75 -10.52 -0.05 -8.48
N GLY A 76 -9.32 -0.47 -8.12
CA GLY A 76 -8.19 -0.57 -9.05
C GLY A 76 -7.34 0.69 -9.06
N LEU A 77 -6.26 0.67 -9.85
CA LEU A 77 -5.26 1.73 -9.86
C LEU A 77 -5.51 2.69 -11.03
N HIS A 78 -5.43 3.99 -10.74
CA HIS A 78 -5.38 5.02 -11.77
C HIS A 78 -3.97 5.09 -12.35
N VAL A 79 -3.83 4.83 -13.65
CA VAL A 79 -2.58 5.08 -14.38
C VAL A 79 -2.43 6.59 -14.58
N TYR A 80 -1.24 7.13 -14.33
CA TYR A 80 -0.92 8.52 -14.65
C TYR A 80 -0.68 8.66 -16.17
N GLU A 81 -1.77 8.64 -16.93
CA GLU A 81 -1.75 8.52 -18.40
C GLU A 81 -1.19 9.74 -19.13
N ASP A 82 -1.08 10.87 -18.44
CA ASP A 82 -0.35 12.05 -18.88
C ASP A 82 1.17 11.78 -19.02
N HIS A 83 1.67 10.75 -18.33
CA HIS A 83 3.06 10.33 -18.37
C HIS A 83 3.28 8.95 -19.03
N PHE A 84 2.30 8.05 -18.97
CA PHE A 84 2.44 6.67 -19.42
C PHE A 84 1.30 6.26 -20.35
N ILE A 85 1.62 5.61 -21.47
CA ILE A 85 0.61 5.05 -22.38
C ILE A 85 0.47 3.55 -22.07
N PRO A 86 -0.58 3.10 -21.36
CA PRO A 86 -0.79 1.69 -21.08
C PRO A 86 -1.41 0.97 -22.29
N GLU A 87 -0.90 -0.22 -22.63
CA GLU A 87 -1.45 -1.10 -23.68
C GLU A 87 -1.65 -2.52 -23.13
N ILE A 88 -2.77 -3.16 -23.47
CA ILE A 88 -3.04 -4.58 -23.23
C ILE A 88 -3.32 -5.23 -24.58
N ILE A 89 -2.53 -6.26 -24.94
CA ILE A 89 -2.56 -6.94 -26.25
C ILE A 89 -3.20 -8.31 -26.14
#